data_AF-A0A2E4J525-F1
#
_entry.id   AF-A0A2E4J525-F1
#
_cell.length_a   1.000
_cell.length_b   1.000
_cell.length_c   1.000
_cell.angle_alpha   90.00
_cell.angle_beta   90.00
_cell.angle_gamma   90.00
#
_symmetry.space_group_name_H-M   'P 1'
#
loop_
_entity.id
_entity.type
_entity.pdbx_description
1 polymer ?
#
loop_
_entity_poly.entity_id
_entity_poly.type
_entity_poly.pdbx_seq_one_letter_code
_entity_poly.pdbx_strand_id
1 'polypeptide(L)'
;MKNNNHAFVKLMFFATMAIFGLGGAAGFYTVQLRYQISSTANQTKQCQNDLREIERQINESHAAIERAQDPAILKLLNQQWRLGLVPPEPRQTAYIAEDPVMRLASKFNEGLFTEEPATPVSFQVALRR
;
A
#
# COMPACT_ATOMS: atom_id res chain seq x y z
N MET A 1 31.27 10.12 68.19
CA MET A 1 30.13 10.97 67.76
C MET A 1 30.43 11.90 66.56
N LYS A 2 31.68 12.33 66.31
CA LYS A 2 32.03 13.25 65.19
C LYS A 2 31.81 12.66 63.77
N ASN A 3 31.97 11.35 63.59
CA ASN A 3 31.82 10.70 62.28
C ASN A 3 30.35 10.59 61.81
N ASN A 4 29.38 10.55 62.74
CA ASN A 4 27.96 10.46 62.39
C ASN A 4 27.45 11.74 61.71
N ASN A 5 28.00 12.90 62.07
CA ASN A 5 27.62 14.17 61.47
C ASN A 5 28.06 14.25 60.00
N HIS A 6 29.26 13.76 59.68
CA HIS A 6 29.74 13.69 58.30
C HIS A 6 28.95 12.67 57.46
N ALA A 7 28.52 11.55 58.05
CA ALA A 7 27.67 10.57 57.37
C ALA A 7 26.28 11.14 57.06
N PHE A 8 25.67 11.84 58.01
CA PHE A 8 24.36 12.48 57.83
C PHE A 8 24.39 13.58 56.77
N VAL A 9 25.41 14.45 56.79
CA VAL A 9 25.56 15.53 55.80
C VAL A 9 25.77 14.97 54.40
N LYS A 10 26.60 13.92 54.25
CA LYS A 10 26.78 13.23 52.96
C LYS A 10 25.45 12.63 52.47
N LEU A 11 24.72 11.94 53.34
CA LEU A 11 23.42 11.35 52.99
C LEU A 11 22.41 12.41 52.55
N MET A 12 22.32 13.53 53.25
CA MET A 12 21.45 14.65 52.86
C MET A 12 21.83 15.23 51.50
N PHE A 13 23.12 15.40 51.24
CA PHE A 13 23.60 15.94 49.96
C PHE A 13 23.30 14.98 48.80
N PHE A 14 23.53 13.69 48.97
CA PHE A 14 23.18 12.67 47.97
C PHE A 14 21.67 12.56 47.77
N ALA A 15 20.88 12.64 48.84
CA ALA A 15 19.43 12.61 48.74
C ALA A 15 18.89 13.83 47.97
N THR A 16 19.37 15.03 48.25
CA THR A 16 18.96 16.23 47.49
C THR A 16 19.40 16.14 46.03
N MET A 17 20.63 15.70 45.77
CA MET A 17 21.11 15.51 44.39
C MET A 17 20.25 14.49 43.63
N ALA A 18 19.89 13.38 44.28
CA ALA A 18 19.03 12.35 43.70
C ALA A 18 17.63 12.90 43.39
N ILE A 19 17.04 13.69 44.28
CA ILE A 19 15.73 14.32 44.07
C ILE A 19 15.76 15.29 42.88
N PHE A 20 16.78 16.15 42.80
CA PHE A 20 16.94 17.06 41.67
C PHE A 20 17.20 16.32 40.35
N GLY A 21 18.04 15.29 40.36
CA GLY A 21 18.35 14.48 39.18
C GLY A 21 17.14 13.72 38.66
N LEU A 22 16.44 13.00 39.55
CA LEU A 22 15.25 12.23 39.19
C LEU A 22 14.08 13.14 38.81
N GLY A 23 13.87 14.24 39.53
CA GLY A 23 12.83 15.21 39.23
C GLY A 23 13.06 15.91 37.88
N GLY A 24 14.30 16.32 37.61
CA GLY A 24 14.69 16.91 36.32
C GLY A 24 14.56 15.93 35.16
N ALA A 25 15.02 14.68 35.33
CA ALA A 25 14.91 13.64 34.32
C ALA A 25 13.45 13.28 34.01
N ALA A 26 12.61 13.15 35.04
CA ALA A 26 11.19 12.89 34.87
C ALA A 26 10.49 14.02 34.09
N GLY A 27 10.77 15.28 34.45
CA GLY A 27 10.25 16.44 33.73
C GLY A 27 10.66 16.45 32.25
N PHE A 28 11.95 16.29 31.98
CA PHE A 28 12.45 16.23 30.61
C PHE A 28 11.84 15.08 29.79
N TYR A 29 11.75 13.89 30.40
CA TYR A 29 11.16 12.71 29.75
C TYR A 29 9.68 12.91 29.40
N THR A 30 8.89 13.54 30.28
CA THR A 30 7.47 13.80 30.02
C THR A 30 7.25 14.74 28.83
N VAL A 31 8.08 15.77 28.68
CA VAL A 31 8.01 16.70 27.55
C VAL A 31 8.40 16.00 26.26
N GLN A 32 9.47 15.21 26.28
CA GLN A 32 9.92 14.45 25.12
C GLN A 32 8.86 13.43 24.67
N LEU A 33 8.22 12.73 25.59
CA LEU A 33 7.12 11.82 25.29
C LEU A 33 5.95 12.55 24.65
N ARG A 34 5.55 13.71 25.19
CA ARG A 34 4.45 14.49 24.62
C ARG A 34 4.77 14.95 23.20
N TYR A 35 6.00 15.37 22.95
CA TYR A 35 6.47 15.74 21.61
C TYR A 35 6.38 14.54 20.65
N GLN A 36 6.88 13.37 21.06
CA GLN A 36 6.81 12.16 20.24
C GLN A 36 5.37 11.75 19.95
N ILE A 37 4.48 11.74 20.94
CA ILE A 37 3.06 11.42 20.76
C ILE A 37 2.41 12.38 19.75
N SER A 38 2.70 13.68 19.85
CA SER A 38 2.16 14.66 18.92
C SER A 38 2.69 14.45 17.49
N SER A 39 3.98 14.17 17.35
CA SER A 39 4.61 13.91 16.05
C SER A 39 4.05 12.63 15.42
N THR A 40 3.98 11.54 16.19
CA THR A 40 3.43 10.26 15.73
C THR A 40 1.96 10.40 15.37
N ALA A 41 1.15 11.08 16.19
CA ALA A 41 -0.26 11.31 15.88
C ALA A 41 -0.45 12.12 14.59
N ASN A 42 0.42 13.10 14.32
CA ASN A 42 0.37 13.85 13.06
C ASN A 42 0.72 12.98 11.85
N GLN A 43 1.76 12.14 11.97
CA GLN A 43 2.13 11.18 10.92
C GLN A 43 1.03 10.16 10.66
N THR A 44 0.38 9.64 11.72
CA THR A 44 -0.75 8.72 11.57
C THR A 44 -1.93 9.39 10.88
N LYS A 45 -2.26 10.65 11.23
CA LYS A 45 -3.33 11.40 10.56
C LYS A 45 -3.03 11.64 9.09
N GLN A 46 -1.79 11.96 8.75
CA GLN A 46 -1.36 12.15 7.37
C GLN A 46 -1.52 10.84 6.58
N CYS A 47 -1.00 9.73 7.10
CA CYS A 47 -1.14 8.41 6.48
C CYS A 47 -2.61 8.01 6.27
N GLN A 48 -3.49 8.28 7.26
CA GLN A 48 -4.92 8.01 7.13
C GLN A 48 -5.59 8.85 6.05
N ASN A 49 -5.19 10.11 5.88
CA ASN A 49 -5.72 10.96 4.83
C ASN A 49 -5.27 10.49 3.45
N ASP A 50 -4.00 10.11 3.31
CA ASP A 50 -3.46 9.56 2.07
C ASP A 50 -4.17 8.27 1.68
N LEU A 51 -4.44 7.37 2.65
CA LEU A 51 -5.21 6.15 2.40
C LEU A 51 -6.63 6.44 1.89
N ARG A 52 -7.35 7.39 2.51
CA ARG A 52 -8.70 7.77 2.06
C ARG A 52 -8.69 8.34 0.65
N GLU A 53 -7.68 9.13 0.33
CA GLU A 53 -7.53 9.71 -0.99
C GLU A 53 -7.24 8.65 -2.05
N ILE A 54 -6.35 7.69 -1.76
CA ILE A 54 -6.09 6.54 -2.63
C ILE A 54 -7.34 5.69 -2.81
N GLU A 55 -8.07 5.40 -1.73
CA GLU A 55 -9.33 4.64 -1.78
C GLU A 55 -10.39 5.34 -2.63
N ARG A 56 -10.50 6.67 -2.53
CA ARG A 56 -11.36 7.48 -3.41
C ARG A 56 -10.95 7.32 -4.87
N GLN A 57 -9.66 7.44 -5.17
CA GLN A 57 -9.15 7.27 -6.54
C GLN A 57 -9.41 5.88 -7.09
N ILE A 58 -9.22 4.83 -6.28
CA ILE A 58 -9.53 3.45 -6.65
C ILE A 58 -11.02 3.30 -6.97
N ASN A 59 -11.90 3.83 -6.12
CA ASN A 59 -13.34 3.76 -6.34
C ASN A 59 -13.77 4.53 -7.59
N GLU A 60 -13.17 5.69 -7.86
CA GLU A 60 -13.41 6.46 -9.09
C GLU A 60 -12.95 5.71 -10.34
N SER A 61 -11.75 5.12 -10.31
CA SER A 61 -11.24 4.28 -11.39
C SER A 61 -12.09 3.03 -11.59
N HIS A 62 -12.49 2.35 -10.52
CA HIS A 62 -13.35 1.17 -10.59
C HIS A 62 -14.71 1.53 -11.20
N ALA A 63 -15.32 2.62 -10.75
CA ALA A 63 -16.58 3.09 -11.32
C ALA A 63 -16.43 3.54 -12.79
N ALA A 64 -15.26 4.05 -13.19
CA ALA A 64 -14.99 4.37 -14.60
C ALA A 64 -14.82 3.10 -15.45
N ILE A 65 -14.12 2.09 -14.92
CA ILE A 65 -13.93 0.79 -15.57
C ILE A 65 -15.26 0.06 -15.70
N GLU A 66 -16.06 0.01 -14.64
CA GLU A 66 -17.38 -0.63 -14.65
C GLU A 66 -18.31 0.03 -15.67
N ARG A 67 -18.32 1.37 -15.73
CA ARG A 67 -19.03 2.09 -16.81
C ARG A 67 -18.48 1.77 -18.20
N ALA A 68 -17.17 1.66 -18.36
CA ALA A 68 -16.57 1.32 -19.65
C ALA A 68 -16.78 -0.14 -20.06
N GLN A 69 -16.95 -1.05 -19.10
CA GLN A 69 -17.23 -2.46 -19.31
C GLN A 69 -18.72 -2.76 -19.52
N ASP A 70 -19.61 -1.76 -19.44
CA ASP A 70 -21.02 -1.93 -19.76
C ASP A 70 -21.16 -2.44 -21.22
N PRO A 71 -21.75 -3.62 -21.44
CA PRO A 71 -21.92 -4.19 -22.77
C PRO A 71 -22.70 -3.29 -23.74
N ALA A 72 -23.51 -2.35 -23.25
CA ALA A 72 -24.18 -1.37 -24.09
C ALA A 72 -23.19 -0.34 -24.68
N ILE A 73 -22.24 0.14 -23.89
CA ILE A 73 -21.20 1.08 -24.31
C ILE A 73 -20.20 0.38 -25.24
N LEU A 74 -19.82 -0.85 -24.93
CA LEU A 74 -18.94 -1.65 -25.79
C LEU A 74 -19.55 -1.92 -27.17
N LYS A 75 -20.86 -2.18 -27.25
CA LYS A 75 -21.56 -2.33 -28.54
C LYS A 75 -21.61 -1.03 -29.33
N LEU A 76 -21.83 0.10 -28.66
CA LEU A 76 -21.85 1.42 -29.29
C LEU A 76 -20.45 1.81 -29.82
N LEU A 77 -19.39 1.61 -29.05
CA LEU A 77 -18.01 1.86 -29.48
C LEU A 77 -17.60 0.94 -30.64
N ASN A 78 -17.98 -0.34 -30.60
CA ASN A 78 -17.74 -1.29 -31.68
C ASN A 78 -18.40 -0.86 -33.00
N GLN A 79 -19.62 -0.32 -32.94
CA GLN A 79 -20.30 0.26 -34.10
C GLN A 79 -19.64 1.56 -34.56
N GLN A 80 -19.29 2.45 -33.63
CA GLN A 80 -18.72 3.76 -33.94
C GLN A 80 -17.33 3.66 -34.57
N TRP A 81 -16.48 2.76 -34.07
CA TRP A 81 -15.12 2.55 -34.56
C TRP A 81 -15.03 1.45 -35.62
N ARG A 82 -16.17 0.86 -36.02
CA ARG A 82 -16.26 -0.24 -37.00
C ARG A 82 -15.29 -1.38 -36.69
N LEU A 83 -15.16 -1.75 -35.42
CA LEU A 83 -14.18 -2.74 -34.98
C LEU A 83 -14.56 -4.17 -35.43
N GLY A 84 -15.78 -4.39 -35.88
CA GLY A 84 -16.24 -5.69 -36.39
C GLY A 84 -16.25 -6.79 -35.32
N LEU A 85 -16.22 -6.41 -34.04
CA LEU A 85 -16.20 -7.35 -32.93
C LEU A 85 -17.57 -8.03 -32.85
N VAL A 86 -17.59 -9.35 -33.02
CA VAL A 86 -18.81 -10.14 -32.87
C VAL A 86 -18.99 -10.44 -31.39
N PRO A 87 -20.21 -10.29 -30.81
CA PRO A 87 -20.45 -10.70 -29.44
C PRO A 87 -20.04 -12.17 -29.27
N PRO A 88 -19.30 -12.53 -28.21
CA PRO A 88 -18.83 -13.90 -28.02
C PRO A 88 -20.01 -14.86 -27.93
N GLU A 89 -19.91 -15.98 -28.64
CA GLU A 89 -20.95 -17.00 -28.70
C GLU A 89 -21.13 -17.65 -27.31
N PRO A 90 -22.35 -17.95 -26.84
CA PRO A 90 -22.60 -18.46 -25.48
C PRO A 90 -21.87 -19.76 -25.13
N ARG A 91 -21.37 -20.49 -26.15
CA ARG A 91 -20.56 -21.71 -25.98
C ARG A 91 -19.11 -21.42 -25.57
N GLN A 92 -18.62 -20.19 -25.75
CA GLN A 92 -17.27 -19.76 -25.39
C GLN A 92 -17.21 -19.05 -24.02
N THR A 93 -18.36 -18.71 -23.45
CA THR A 93 -18.46 -18.14 -22.10
C THR A 93 -18.71 -19.26 -21.10
N ALA A 94 -17.66 -19.73 -20.43
CA ALA A 94 -17.82 -20.58 -19.26
C ALA A 94 -18.27 -19.72 -18.08
N TYR A 95 -19.39 -20.06 -17.45
CA TYR A 95 -19.73 -19.52 -16.12
C TYR A 95 -18.78 -20.16 -15.11
N ILE A 96 -17.76 -19.40 -14.72
CA ILE A 96 -16.77 -19.82 -13.74
C ILE A 96 -17.34 -19.46 -12.37
N ALA A 97 -17.50 -20.45 -11.50
CA ALA A 97 -18.02 -20.26 -10.13
C ALA A 97 -16.98 -19.66 -9.17
N GLU A 98 -15.71 -19.63 -9.58
CA GLU A 98 -14.59 -19.05 -8.84
C GLU A 98 -14.46 -17.54 -9.13
N ASP A 99 -13.79 -16.82 -8.22
CA ASP A 99 -13.48 -15.40 -8.40
C ASP A 99 -12.71 -15.19 -9.72
N PRO A 100 -13.33 -14.53 -10.72
CA PRO A 100 -12.75 -14.38 -12.05
C PRO A 100 -11.46 -13.55 -12.02
N VAL A 101 -11.27 -12.70 -11.01
CA VAL A 101 -10.08 -11.84 -10.88
C VAL A 101 -8.86 -12.66 -10.48
N MET A 102 -9.01 -13.54 -9.48
CA MET A 102 -7.93 -14.43 -9.03
C MET A 102 -7.43 -15.36 -10.12
N ARG A 103 -8.34 -15.94 -10.91
CA ARG A 103 -7.99 -16.84 -12.01
C ARG A 103 -7.39 -16.12 -13.21
N LEU A 104 -7.84 -14.91 -13.50
CA LEU A 104 -7.25 -14.12 -14.59
C LEU A 104 -5.85 -13.63 -14.21
N ALA A 105 -5.65 -13.24 -12.94
CA ALA A 105 -4.32 -12.93 -12.40
C ALA A 105 -3.38 -14.14 -12.41
N SER A 106 -3.88 -15.33 -12.04
CA SER A 106 -3.07 -16.57 -12.10
C SER A 106 -2.68 -16.92 -13.53
N LYS A 107 -3.62 -16.84 -14.49
CA LYS A 107 -3.36 -17.08 -15.91
C LYS A 107 -2.37 -16.08 -16.52
N PHE A 108 -2.47 -14.81 -16.12
CA PHE A 108 -1.53 -13.77 -16.56
C PHE A 108 -0.12 -14.01 -15.98
N ASN A 109 -0.03 -14.37 -14.70
CA ASN A 109 1.24 -14.69 -14.06
C ASN A 109 1.88 -15.98 -14.63
N GLU A 110 1.08 -16.99 -14.99
CA GLU A 110 1.57 -18.19 -15.69
C GLU A 110 2.28 -17.85 -17.00
N GLY A 111 1.78 -16.87 -17.76
CA GLY A 111 2.43 -16.41 -19.00
C GLY A 111 3.71 -15.59 -18.79
N LEU A 112 3.95 -15.06 -17.58
CA LEU A 112 5.13 -14.27 -17.24
C LEU A 112 6.28 -15.12 -16.67
N PHE A 113 5.96 -16.24 -16.01
CA PHE A 113 6.95 -17.11 -15.35
C PHE A 113 7.21 -18.42 -16.09
N THR A 114 6.46 -18.71 -17.16
CA THR A 114 6.77 -19.83 -18.05
C THR A 114 7.73 -19.33 -19.14
N GLU A 115 9.03 -19.31 -18.82
CA GLU A 115 10.07 -19.36 -19.84
C GLU A 115 9.94 -20.69 -20.61
N GLU A 116 9.06 -20.75 -21.60
CA GLU A 116 9.34 -21.61 -22.75
C GLU A 116 10.51 -20.96 -23.50
N PRO A 117 11.62 -21.68 -23.77
CA PRO A 117 12.67 -21.17 -24.64
C PRO A 117 12.02 -20.83 -25.98
N ALA A 118 12.04 -19.55 -26.34
CA ALA A 118 11.47 -19.02 -27.56
C ALA A 118 11.81 -19.95 -28.73
N THR A 119 10.80 -20.64 -29.26
CA THR A 119 10.98 -21.36 -30.52
C THR A 119 11.31 -20.32 -31.57
N PRO A 120 12.49 -20.41 -32.24
CA PRO A 120 12.90 -19.39 -33.18
C PRO A 120 11.98 -19.45 -34.40
N VAL A 121 11.03 -18.51 -34.48
CA VAL A 121 10.22 -18.30 -35.67
C VAL A 121 11.11 -17.63 -36.71
N SER A 122 11.59 -18.42 -37.68
CA SER A 122 12.34 -17.92 -38.82
C SER A 122 11.39 -17.16 -39.76
N PHE A 123 11.55 -15.83 -39.79
CA PHE A 123 10.90 -15.01 -40.80
C PHE A 123 11.77 -15.03 -42.07
N GLN A 124 11.28 -15.67 -43.14
CA GLN A 124 11.85 -15.45 -44.46
C GLN A 124 11.44 -14.07 -44.95
N VAL A 125 12.34 -13.10 -44.80
CA VAL A 125 12.22 -11.80 -45.48
C VAL A 125 12.44 -12.05 -46.96
N ALA A 126 11.36 -12.05 -47.74
CA ALA A 126 11.46 -11.99 -49.19
C ALA A 126 12.06 -10.63 -49.57
N LEU A 127 13.35 -10.63 -49.88
CA LEU A 127 14.04 -9.44 -50.40
C LEU A 127 13.55 -9.19 -51.82
N ARG A 128 12.59 -8.28 -51.97
CA ARG A 128 12.16 -7.79 -53.28
C ARG A 128 13.15 -6.74 -53.76
N ARG A 129 14.12 -7.14 -54.58
CA ARG A 129 14.59 -6.34 -55.72
C ARG A 129 15.34 -7.18 -56.75
#